data_AF-A0A7C0Y3B0-F1
#
_entry.id   AF-A0A7C0Y3B0-F1
#
_cell.length_a   1.000
_cell.length_b   1.000
_cell.length_c   1.000
_cell.angle_alpha   90.00
_cell.angle_beta   90.00
_cell.angle_gamma   90.00
#
_symmetry.space_group_name_H-M   'P 1'
#
loop_
_entity.id
_entity.type
_entity.pdbx_description
1 polymer ?
#
loop_
_entity_poly.entity_id
_entity_poly.type
_entity_poly.pdbx_seq_one_letter_code
_entity_poly.pdbx_strand_id
1 'polypeptide(L)'
;KVSVEMDFSKLEKTQELYDPELKVARSEQVTEEIASGSENIPAGIPGVVSNLPQTQATASSTKTTPYQQKRTNKIVNYEITKTIQHITEPMGKIRKISAAVLVDGVYKEIEGEMRYFPRTEEEIEKFKAIVEKAIGFSKERGDQVEVVNIPFDQTFFKEQAKIEKEMENIAKRQWWYQLAISVIKGIVLLVLIFTLIRLLKNLTKSITPEVSVPKELPKPVKELEATVGALPAEKDLEEMKEEIKQIAQKEPARLAQVAQAWLKEE
;
A
#
# COMPACT_ATOMS: atom_id res chain seq x y z
N LYS A 1 -15.23 12.55 3.20
CA LYS A 1 -16.43 12.02 2.48
C LYS A 1 -16.16 12.09 0.99
N VAL A 2 -16.50 11.03 0.24
CA VAL A 2 -16.39 11.01 -1.22
C VAL A 2 -17.74 10.64 -1.79
N SER A 3 -18.15 11.35 -2.83
CA SER A 3 -19.35 11.09 -3.62
C SER A 3 -18.92 10.90 -5.07
N VAL A 4 -19.44 9.86 -5.72
CA VAL A 4 -19.14 9.55 -7.12
C VAL A 4 -20.45 9.46 -7.88
N GLU A 5 -20.53 10.21 -8.95
CA GLU A 5 -21.61 10.12 -9.91
C GLU A 5 -21.17 9.23 -11.08
N MET A 6 -21.96 8.19 -11.35
CA MET A 6 -21.66 7.20 -12.39
C MET A 6 -22.80 7.15 -13.39
N ASP A 7 -22.43 6.99 -14.65
CA ASP A 7 -23.34 6.74 -15.76
C ASP A 7 -23.45 5.23 -15.99
N PHE A 8 -24.66 4.71 -15.85
CA PHE A 8 -25.00 3.30 -16.06
C PHE A 8 -25.74 3.06 -17.38
N SER A 9 -25.78 4.06 -18.26
CA SER A 9 -26.32 3.87 -19.60
C SER A 9 -25.51 2.84 -20.38
N LYS A 10 -26.21 2.04 -21.18
CA LYS A 10 -25.61 1.08 -22.10
C LYS A 10 -25.67 1.70 -23.49
N LEU A 11 -24.51 2.04 -24.06
CA LEU A 11 -24.43 2.61 -25.40
C LEU A 11 -23.86 1.58 -26.36
N GLU A 12 -24.67 1.20 -27.34
CA GLU A 12 -24.27 0.35 -28.46
C GLU A 12 -24.23 1.21 -29.72
N LYS A 13 -23.07 1.27 -30.36
CA LYS A 13 -22.85 2.06 -31.58
C LYS A 13 -22.37 1.14 -32.69
N THR A 14 -23.10 1.13 -33.80
CA THR A 14 -22.67 0.48 -35.04
C THR A 14 -22.24 1.56 -36.02
N GLN A 15 -20.97 1.54 -36.43
CA GLN A 15 -20.44 2.45 -37.44
C GLN A 15 -20.10 1.65 -38.69
N GLU A 16 -20.55 2.11 -39.84
CA GLU A 16 -20.18 1.58 -41.15
C GLU A 16 -19.31 2.61 -41.86
N LEU A 17 -18.05 2.26 -42.09
CA LEU A 17 -17.09 3.09 -42.80
C LEU A 17 -16.85 2.51 -44.18
N TYR A 18 -16.89 3.36 -45.20
CA TYR A 18 -16.58 3.00 -46.57
C TYR A 18 -15.24 3.62 -46.95
N ASP A 19 -14.34 2.81 -47.49
CA ASP A 19 -13.06 3.27 -48.02
C ASP A 19 -13.18 3.50 -49.54
N PRO A 20 -13.15 4.75 -50.02
CA PRO A 20 -13.29 5.06 -51.44
C PRO A 20 -12.04 4.74 -52.27
N GLU A 21 -10.88 4.54 -51.64
CA GLU A 21 -9.62 4.23 -52.32
C GLU A 21 -9.50 2.73 -52.62
N LEU A 22 -10.03 1.89 -51.73
CA LEU A 22 -10.11 0.44 -51.91
C LEU A 22 -11.35 0.00 -52.69
N LYS A 23 -11.50 0.55 -53.90
CA LYS A 23 -12.55 0.14 -54.85
C LYS A 23 -12.03 -0.95 -55.78
N VAL A 24 -12.70 -2.09 -55.77
CA VAL A 24 -12.40 -3.20 -56.68
C VAL A 24 -13.55 -3.33 -57.68
N ALA A 25 -13.25 -3.30 -58.98
CA ALA A 25 -14.28 -3.51 -60.00
C ALA A 25 -14.79 -4.96 -59.92
N ARG A 26 -16.09 -5.14 -59.65
CA ARG A 26 -16.75 -6.45 -59.57
C ARG A 26 -17.23 -6.92 -60.93
N SER A 27 -17.82 -6.02 -61.72
CA SER A 27 -18.24 -6.32 -63.08
C SER A 27 -18.17 -5.08 -63.98
N GLU A 28 -17.84 -5.31 -65.24
CA GLU A 28 -17.80 -4.28 -66.28
C GLU A 28 -18.60 -4.80 -67.48
N GLN A 29 -19.58 -4.03 -67.92
CA GLN A 29 -20.36 -4.29 -69.13
C GLN A 29 -20.09 -3.16 -70.13
N VAL A 30 -19.49 -3.52 -71.26
CA VAL A 30 -19.22 -2.61 -72.37
C VAL A 30 -20.08 -3.01 -73.55
N THR A 31 -20.93 -2.10 -74.01
CA THR A 31 -21.71 -2.23 -75.24
C THR A 31 -21.17 -1.24 -76.24
N GLU A 32 -20.49 -1.75 -77.27
CA GLU A 32 -20.07 -0.94 -78.42
C GLU A 32 -21.00 -1.20 -79.60
N GLU A 33 -21.61 -0.13 -80.11
CA GLU A 33 -22.42 -0.14 -81.31
C GLU A 33 -21.68 0.70 -82.36
N ILE A 34 -21.27 0.04 -83.45
CA ILE A 34 -20.62 0.69 -84.58
C ILE A 34 -21.60 0.59 -85.75
N ALA A 35 -22.24 1.70 -86.08
CA ALA A 35 -23.05 1.82 -87.28
C ALA A 35 -22.17 2.43 -88.38
N SER A 36 -21.81 1.61 -89.37
CA SER A 36 -21.13 2.07 -90.59
C SER A 36 -22.06 1.87 -91.77
N GLY A 37 -22.27 2.93 -92.55
CA GLY A 37 -23.08 2.88 -93.76
C GLY A 37 -22.58 3.87 -94.79
N SER A 38 -22.96 3.67 -96.06
CA SER A 38 -22.90 4.72 -97.05
C SER A 38 -24.32 5.28 -97.22
N GLU A 39 -24.48 6.57 -96.92
CA GLU A 39 -25.74 7.24 -97.18
C GLU A 39 -25.71 7.75 -98.62
N ASN A 40 -26.62 7.24 -99.45
CA ASN A 40 -26.85 7.79 -100.77
C ASN A 40 -27.65 9.07 -100.57
N ILE A 41 -27.00 10.23 -100.63
CA ILE A 41 -27.72 11.50 -100.65
C ILE A 41 -28.48 11.55 -102.00
N PRO A 42 -29.82 11.55 -102.02
CA PRO A 42 -30.57 11.63 -103.28
C PRO A 42 -30.34 13.00 -103.91
N ALA A 43 -29.50 13.04 -104.95
CA ALA A 43 -29.24 14.25 -105.73
C ALA A 43 -30.33 14.43 -106.81
N GLY A 44 -31.52 14.83 -106.38
CA GLY A 44 -32.57 15.31 -107.28
C GLY A 44 -32.33 16.78 -107.65
N ILE A 45 -32.60 17.16 -108.90
CA ILE A 45 -32.50 18.54 -109.37
C ILE A 45 -33.73 19.31 -108.83
N PRO A 46 -33.59 20.32 -107.95
CA PRO A 46 -34.75 21.02 -107.42
C PRO A 46 -35.33 21.96 -108.48
N GLY A 47 -36.59 21.77 -108.87
CA GLY A 47 -37.30 22.73 -109.72
C GLY A 47 -38.28 22.11 -110.72
N VAL A 48 -39.04 22.98 -111.39
CA VAL A 48 -40.12 22.66 -112.34
C VAL A 48 -39.67 21.80 -113.54
N VAL A 49 -38.36 21.74 -113.82
CA VAL A 49 -37.77 20.94 -114.91
C VAL A 49 -37.94 19.43 -114.68
N SER A 50 -38.14 18.99 -113.43
CA SER A 50 -38.34 17.57 -113.11
C SER A 50 -39.73 17.03 -113.46
N ASN A 51 -40.68 17.88 -113.86
CA ASN A 51 -42.09 17.51 -114.09
C ASN A 51 -42.53 17.66 -115.56
N LEU A 52 -41.61 17.98 -116.48
CA LEU A 52 -41.90 18.05 -117.91
C LEU A 52 -41.54 16.71 -118.60
N PRO A 53 -42.45 16.12 -119.41
CA PRO A 53 -42.29 14.78 -119.94
C PRO A 53 -41.20 14.59 -121.02
N GLN A 54 -40.42 15.62 -121.38
CA GLN A 54 -39.50 15.54 -122.53
C GLN A 54 -38.12 16.22 -122.36
N THR A 55 -37.47 16.05 -121.21
CA THR A 55 -36.02 16.30 -121.13
C THR A 55 -35.30 15.12 -120.53
N GLN A 56 -34.45 14.48 -121.32
CA GLN A 56 -33.54 13.42 -120.89
C GLN A 56 -32.51 14.05 -119.94
N ALA A 57 -32.81 14.05 -118.65
CA ALA A 57 -31.90 14.51 -117.61
C ALA A 57 -30.81 13.44 -117.41
N THR A 58 -29.56 13.79 -117.70
CA THR A 58 -28.39 12.99 -117.30
C THR A 58 -28.28 12.99 -115.79
N ALA A 59 -28.46 11.82 -115.18
CA ALA A 59 -28.32 11.64 -113.74
C ALA A 59 -26.89 12.02 -113.31
N SER A 60 -26.76 13.01 -112.42
CA SER A 60 -25.50 13.29 -111.73
C SER A 60 -25.16 12.12 -110.82
N SER A 61 -23.90 11.71 -110.82
CA SER A 61 -23.40 10.60 -110.03
C SER A 61 -23.71 10.78 -108.54
N THR A 62 -24.38 9.80 -107.96
CA THR A 62 -24.61 9.70 -106.53
C THR A 62 -23.27 9.70 -105.81
N LYS A 63 -22.94 10.78 -105.10
CA LYS A 63 -21.79 10.80 -104.18
C LYS A 63 -22.19 10.07 -102.90
N THR A 64 -21.70 8.85 -102.74
CA THR A 64 -21.74 8.12 -101.47
C THR A 64 -20.72 8.73 -100.52
N THR A 65 -21.18 9.30 -99.41
CA THR A 65 -20.27 9.70 -98.33
C THR A 65 -20.32 8.61 -97.26
N PRO A 66 -19.22 7.92 -96.95
CA PRO A 66 -19.21 6.94 -95.87
C PRO A 66 -19.39 7.68 -94.54
N TYR A 67 -20.32 7.22 -93.72
CA TYR A 67 -20.47 7.68 -92.35
C TYR A 67 -20.30 6.51 -91.38
N GLN A 68 -19.66 6.81 -90.27
CA GLN A 68 -19.44 5.87 -89.19
C GLN A 68 -19.83 6.54 -87.87
N GLN A 69 -20.86 6.00 -87.23
CA GLN A 69 -21.26 6.39 -85.88
C GLN A 69 -20.79 5.31 -84.91
N LYS A 70 -19.97 5.70 -83.94
CA LYS A 70 -19.60 4.82 -82.82
C LYS A 70 -20.34 5.31 -81.56
N ARG A 71 -21.08 4.41 -80.92
CA ARG A 71 -21.67 4.61 -79.60
C ARG A 71 -21.08 3.56 -78.65
N THR A 72 -20.45 4.02 -77.58
CA THR A 72 -19.95 3.14 -76.51
C THR A 72 -20.74 3.44 -75.24
N ASN A 73 -21.35 2.41 -74.65
CA ASN A 73 -21.96 2.45 -73.33
C ASN A 73 -21.15 1.56 -72.39
N LYS A 74 -20.68 2.10 -71.26
CA LYS A 74 -19.84 1.38 -70.29
C LYS A 74 -20.44 1.53 -68.89
N ILE A 75 -20.78 0.39 -68.28
CA ILE A 75 -21.29 0.30 -66.91
C ILE A 75 -20.26 -0.48 -66.10
N VAL A 76 -19.76 0.10 -65.01
CA VAL A 76 -18.81 -0.55 -64.09
C VAL A 76 -19.41 -0.59 -62.69
N ASN A 77 -19.54 -1.79 -62.14
CA ASN A 77 -19.96 -2.01 -60.75
C ASN A 77 -18.72 -2.20 -59.88
N TYR A 78 -18.61 -1.42 -58.82
CA TYR A 78 -17.52 -1.52 -57.85
C TYR A 78 -18.01 -2.20 -56.57
N GLU A 79 -17.17 -3.06 -56.00
CA GLU A 79 -17.25 -3.38 -54.58
C GLU A 79 -16.39 -2.37 -53.81
N ILE A 80 -17.04 -1.69 -52.87
CA ILE A 80 -16.40 -0.76 -51.95
C ILE A 80 -16.19 -1.50 -50.65
N THR A 81 -14.97 -1.47 -50.14
CA THR A 81 -14.65 -2.09 -48.85
C THR A 81 -15.46 -1.40 -47.76
N LYS A 82 -16.23 -2.19 -47.00
CA LYS A 82 -16.95 -1.73 -45.81
C LYS A 82 -16.30 -2.27 -44.56
N THR A 83 -16.09 -1.39 -43.58
CA THR A 83 -15.67 -1.77 -42.23
C THR A 83 -16.83 -1.49 -41.28
N ILE A 84 -17.36 -2.56 -40.69
CA ILE A 84 -18.42 -2.47 -39.69
C ILE A 84 -17.77 -2.55 -38.31
N GLN A 85 -17.88 -1.47 -37.54
CA GLN A 85 -17.41 -1.42 -36.17
C GLN A 85 -18.61 -1.47 -35.22
N HIS A 86 -18.66 -2.50 -34.39
CA HIS A 86 -19.59 -2.60 -33.27
C HIS A 86 -18.87 -2.19 -32.00
N ILE A 87 -19.22 -1.02 -31.47
CA ILE A 87 -18.66 -0.47 -30.25
C ILE A 87 -19.73 -0.57 -29.16
N THR A 88 -19.46 -1.38 -28.15
CA THR A 88 -20.27 -1.48 -26.94
C THR A 88 -19.53 -0.76 -25.82
N GLU A 89 -20.05 0.39 -25.38
CA GLU A 89 -19.45 1.09 -24.26
C GLU A 89 -19.77 0.35 -22.94
N PRO A 90 -18.76 0.12 -22.07
CA PRO A 90 -19.00 -0.50 -20.79
C PRO A 90 -19.81 0.43 -19.88
N MET A 91 -20.78 -0.14 -19.16
CA MET A 91 -21.56 0.59 -18.15
C MET A 91 -20.71 0.91 -16.92
N GLY A 92 -21.07 1.98 -16.20
CA GLY A 92 -20.38 2.39 -14.96
C GLY A 92 -19.28 3.42 -15.20
N LYS A 93 -19.39 4.24 -16.24
CA LYS A 93 -18.44 5.32 -16.51
C LYS A 93 -18.57 6.38 -15.43
N ILE A 94 -17.47 6.77 -14.80
CA ILE A 94 -17.47 7.83 -13.79
C ILE A 94 -17.73 9.17 -14.49
N ARG A 95 -18.82 9.84 -14.11
CA ARG A 95 -19.22 11.15 -14.64
C ARG A 95 -18.61 12.30 -13.85
N LYS A 96 -18.56 12.19 -12.52
CA LYS A 96 -18.01 13.22 -11.64
C LYS A 96 -17.62 12.65 -10.28
N ILE A 97 -16.52 13.11 -9.71
CA ILE A 97 -16.11 12.83 -8.34
C ILE A 97 -16.18 14.12 -7.51
N SER A 98 -16.72 14.03 -6.30
CA SER A 98 -16.74 15.12 -5.33
C SER A 98 -16.21 14.63 -3.99
N ALA A 99 -15.06 15.16 -3.59
CA ALA A 99 -14.39 14.79 -2.35
C ALA A 99 -14.28 15.99 -1.41
N ALA A 100 -14.71 15.79 -0.17
CA ALA A 100 -14.54 16.73 0.92
C ALA A 100 -13.72 16.06 2.03
N VAL A 101 -12.57 16.62 2.35
CA VAL A 101 -11.63 16.08 3.32
C VAL A 101 -11.46 17.08 4.46
N LEU A 102 -11.73 16.62 5.67
CA LEU A 102 -11.45 17.37 6.89
C LEU A 102 -10.13 16.89 7.45
N VAL A 103 -9.28 17.84 7.80
CA VAL A 103 -7.94 17.58 8.32
C VAL A 103 -7.84 18.24 9.68
N ASP A 104 -7.42 17.49 10.68
CA ASP A 104 -7.20 18.05 12.03
C ASP A 104 -5.93 18.94 12.05
N GLY A 105 -5.71 19.65 13.14
CA GLY A 105 -4.46 20.37 13.38
C GLY A 105 -3.38 19.49 13.99
N VAL A 106 -2.34 20.16 14.50
CA VAL A 106 -1.30 19.54 15.30
C VAL A 106 -1.48 19.99 16.75
N TYR A 107 -1.41 19.05 17.68
CA TYR A 107 -1.48 19.34 19.11
C TYR A 107 -0.09 19.22 19.71
N LYS A 108 0.35 20.25 20.42
CA LYS A 108 1.65 20.26 21.11
C LYS A 108 1.42 20.53 22.59
N GLU A 109 2.13 19.79 23.42
CA GLU A 109 2.14 20.01 24.86
C GLU A 109 2.98 21.25 25.17
N ILE A 110 2.36 22.26 25.77
CA ILE A 110 3.00 23.49 26.24
C ILE A 110 2.53 23.67 27.68
N GLU A 111 3.48 23.71 28.63
CA GLU A 111 3.18 23.91 30.06
C GLU A 111 2.24 22.84 30.66
N GLY A 112 2.29 21.60 30.13
CA GLY A 112 1.43 20.50 30.57
C GLY A 112 0.02 20.50 29.98
N GLU A 113 -0.29 21.43 29.07
CA GLU A 113 -1.56 21.51 28.35
C GLU A 113 -1.37 21.28 26.85
N MET A 114 -2.23 20.46 26.25
CA MET A 114 -2.25 20.26 24.80
C MET A 114 -2.89 21.48 24.12
N ARG A 115 -2.09 22.28 23.42
CA ARG A 115 -2.57 23.42 22.62
C ARG A 115 -2.69 23.03 21.15
N TYR A 116 -3.78 23.50 20.53
CA TYR A 116 -4.06 23.29 19.11
C TYR A 116 -3.28 24.30 18.25
N PHE A 117 -2.66 23.80 17.18
CA PHE A 117 -2.03 24.60 16.14
C PHE A 117 -2.65 24.23 14.80
N PRO A 118 -3.21 25.21 14.05
CA PRO A 118 -3.67 24.96 12.70
C PRO A 118 -2.48 24.61 11.81
N ARG A 119 -2.72 23.71 10.85
CA ARG A 119 -1.76 23.40 9.79
C ARG A 119 -1.57 24.59 8.86
N THR A 120 -0.37 24.68 8.28
CA THR A 120 -0.04 25.77 7.35
C THR A 120 -0.73 25.56 6.01
N GLU A 121 -0.93 26.65 5.25
CA GLU A 121 -1.55 26.57 3.92
C GLU A 121 -0.76 25.63 2.98
N GLU A 122 0.57 25.64 3.06
CA GLU A 122 1.45 24.74 2.29
C GLU A 122 1.20 23.26 2.58
N GLU A 123 0.88 22.91 3.83
CA GLU A 123 0.53 21.53 4.20
C GLU A 123 -0.83 21.14 3.63
N ILE A 124 -1.80 22.07 3.67
CA ILE A 124 -3.15 21.86 3.11
C ILE A 124 -3.08 21.66 1.60
N GLU A 125 -2.28 22.46 0.88
CA GLU A 125 -2.05 22.27 -0.55
C GLU A 125 -1.41 20.91 -0.87
N LYS A 126 -0.45 20.46 -0.05
CA LYS A 126 0.14 19.12 -0.20
C LYS A 126 -0.90 18.02 -0.01
N PHE A 127 -1.75 18.12 1.01
CA PHE A 127 -2.82 17.14 1.21
C PHE A 127 -3.83 17.17 0.07
N LYS A 128 -4.21 18.34 -0.42
CA LYS A 128 -5.06 18.49 -1.59
C LYS A 128 -4.46 17.79 -2.80
N ALA A 129 -3.18 18.03 -3.10
CA ALA A 129 -2.48 17.39 -4.22
C ALA A 129 -2.42 15.85 -4.07
N ILE A 130 -2.23 15.34 -2.86
CA ILE A 130 -2.25 13.89 -2.59
C ILE A 130 -3.65 13.32 -2.83
N VAL A 131 -4.68 13.97 -2.32
CA VAL A 131 -6.08 13.55 -2.49
C VAL A 131 -6.47 13.58 -3.97
N GLU A 132 -6.13 14.64 -4.70
CA GLU A 132 -6.39 14.76 -6.14
C GLU A 132 -5.73 13.61 -6.92
N LYS A 133 -4.46 13.28 -6.61
CA LYS A 133 -3.77 12.14 -7.24
C LYS A 133 -4.41 10.80 -6.88
N ALA A 134 -4.79 10.61 -5.62
CA ALA A 134 -5.37 9.35 -5.14
C ALA A 134 -6.72 9.03 -5.79
N ILE A 135 -7.56 10.04 -6.03
CA ILE A 135 -8.87 9.85 -6.67
C ILE A 135 -8.82 9.89 -8.20
N GLY A 136 -7.66 10.20 -8.79
CA GLY A 136 -7.54 10.43 -10.23
C GLY A 136 -8.33 11.65 -10.70
N PHE A 137 -8.19 12.77 -9.98
CA PHE A 137 -8.88 14.02 -10.23
C PHE A 137 -8.76 14.45 -11.70
N SER A 138 -9.89 14.79 -12.31
CA SER A 138 -9.94 15.35 -13.66
C SER A 138 -10.77 16.62 -13.69
N LYS A 139 -10.13 17.72 -14.08
CA LYS A 139 -10.80 19.00 -14.31
C LYS A 139 -11.78 18.93 -15.48
N GLU A 140 -11.46 18.14 -16.51
CA GLU A 140 -12.32 17.93 -17.68
C GLU A 140 -13.60 17.17 -17.34
N ARG A 141 -13.51 16.22 -16.40
CA ARG A 141 -14.66 15.51 -15.85
C ARG A 141 -15.53 16.38 -14.93
N GLY A 142 -15.03 17.54 -14.51
CA GLY A 142 -15.73 18.45 -13.59
C GLY A 142 -15.66 18.00 -12.12
N ASP A 143 -14.60 17.27 -11.76
CA ASP A 143 -14.39 16.85 -10.38
C ASP A 143 -14.17 18.03 -9.44
N GLN A 144 -14.48 17.82 -8.15
CA GLN A 144 -14.31 18.82 -7.10
C GLN A 144 -13.64 18.20 -5.88
N VAL A 145 -12.58 18.84 -5.40
CA VAL A 145 -11.86 18.45 -4.19
C VAL A 145 -11.71 19.65 -3.29
N GLU A 146 -12.15 19.51 -2.06
CA GLU A 146 -12.01 20.52 -1.02
C GLU A 146 -11.38 19.90 0.22
N VAL A 147 -10.36 20.57 0.75
CA VAL A 147 -9.64 20.18 1.96
C VAL A 147 -9.70 21.34 2.93
N VAL A 148 -10.25 21.08 4.12
CA VAL A 148 -10.44 22.12 5.15
C VAL A 148 -9.81 21.65 6.46
N ASN A 149 -9.07 22.56 7.11
CA ASN A 149 -8.52 22.33 8.43
C ASN A 149 -9.52 22.75 9.51
N ILE A 150 -9.96 21.81 10.34
CA ILE A 150 -10.89 22.06 11.45
C ILE A 150 -10.41 21.28 12.67
N PRO A 151 -10.35 21.88 13.87
CA PRO A 151 -10.03 21.16 15.10
C PRO A 151 -11.07 20.08 15.38
N PHE A 152 -10.62 18.86 15.60
CA PHE A 152 -11.50 17.75 15.97
C PHE A 152 -11.82 17.77 17.47
N ASP A 153 -12.94 17.13 17.82
CA ASP A 153 -13.31 16.97 19.22
C ASP A 153 -12.31 16.06 19.97
N GLN A 154 -11.67 16.64 20.98
CA GLN A 154 -10.64 16.00 21.80
C GLN A 154 -11.18 15.50 23.14
N THR A 155 -12.46 15.67 23.44
CA THR A 155 -13.08 15.29 24.73
C THR A 155 -12.80 13.83 25.08
N PHE A 156 -13.02 12.91 24.13
CA PHE A 156 -12.76 11.49 24.29
C PHE A 156 -11.31 11.17 24.68
N PHE A 157 -10.33 11.78 23.99
CA PHE A 157 -8.91 11.55 24.27
C PHE A 157 -8.48 12.16 25.60
N LYS A 158 -9.02 13.33 25.96
CA LYS A 158 -8.79 13.96 27.27
C LYS A 158 -9.34 13.12 28.42
N GLU A 159 -10.52 12.53 28.24
CA GLU A 159 -11.13 11.66 29.24
C GLU A 159 -10.33 10.37 29.43
N GLN A 160 -9.89 9.72 28.34
CA GLN A 160 -9.00 8.56 28.43
C GLN A 160 -7.68 8.88 29.13
N ALA A 161 -7.01 9.98 28.75
CA ALA A 161 -5.76 10.38 29.38
C ALA A 161 -5.92 10.68 30.88
N LYS A 162 -7.09 11.20 31.28
CA LYS A 162 -7.41 11.41 32.70
C LYS A 162 -7.55 10.08 33.44
N ILE A 163 -8.28 9.12 32.88
CA ILE A 163 -8.44 7.78 33.45
C ILE A 163 -7.08 7.08 33.59
N GLU A 164 -6.23 7.17 32.57
CA GLU A 164 -4.89 6.58 32.60
C GLU A 164 -4.02 7.19 33.71
N LYS A 165 -4.02 8.52 33.84
CA LYS A 165 -3.32 9.21 34.95
C LYS A 165 -3.87 8.82 36.33
N GLU A 166 -5.19 8.68 36.47
CA GLU A 166 -5.81 8.22 37.72
C GLU A 166 -5.38 6.79 38.07
N MET A 167 -5.36 5.89 37.09
CA MET A 167 -4.90 4.51 37.26
C MET A 167 -3.42 4.43 37.62
N GLU A 168 -2.57 5.24 36.97
CA GLU A 168 -1.14 5.34 37.30
C GLU A 168 -0.94 5.82 38.75
N ASN A 169 -1.71 6.83 39.18
CA ASN A 169 -1.65 7.34 40.55
C ASN A 169 -2.11 6.30 41.58
N ILE A 170 -3.16 5.53 41.28
CA ILE A 170 -3.61 4.42 42.12
C ILE A 170 -2.52 3.34 42.21
N ALA A 171 -1.91 2.97 41.08
CA ALA A 171 -0.84 1.98 41.04
C ALA A 171 0.39 2.44 41.85
N LYS A 172 0.83 3.69 41.68
CA LYS A 172 1.91 4.29 42.47
C LYS A 172 1.59 4.27 43.96
N ARG A 173 0.38 4.69 44.35
CA ARG A 173 -0.06 4.68 45.75
C ARG A 173 -0.06 3.26 46.33
N GLN A 174 -0.54 2.29 45.57
CA GLN A 174 -0.53 0.88 45.97
C GLN A 174 0.90 0.35 46.15
N TRP A 175 1.81 0.70 45.25
CA TRP A 175 3.23 0.34 45.38
C TRP A 175 3.85 0.94 46.65
N TRP A 176 3.59 2.22 46.94
CA TRP A 176 4.05 2.86 48.18
C TRP A 176 3.48 2.21 49.43
N TYR A 177 2.21 1.80 49.44
CA TYR A 177 1.63 1.04 50.56
C TYR A 177 2.30 -0.32 50.74
N GLN A 178 2.54 -1.06 49.65
CA GLN A 178 3.24 -2.35 49.72
C GLN A 178 4.68 -2.20 50.24
N LEU A 179 5.36 -1.14 49.81
CA LEU A 179 6.69 -0.80 50.31
C LEU A 179 6.64 -0.48 51.81
N ALA A 180 5.71 0.36 52.25
CA ALA A 180 5.55 0.71 53.66
C ALA A 180 5.25 -0.52 54.53
N ILE A 181 4.37 -1.42 54.07
CA ILE A 181 4.08 -2.69 54.76
C ILE A 181 5.34 -3.57 54.83
N SER A 182 6.11 -3.65 53.76
CA SER A 182 7.36 -4.44 53.72
C SER A 182 8.40 -3.89 54.69
N VAL A 183 8.55 -2.56 54.78
CA VAL A 183 9.42 -1.90 55.75
C VAL A 183 8.98 -2.20 57.18
N ILE A 184 7.68 -2.10 57.48
CA ILE A 184 7.13 -2.42 58.81
C ILE A 184 7.40 -3.89 59.17
N LYS A 185 7.17 -4.84 58.25
CA LYS A 185 7.49 -6.25 58.47
C LYS A 185 8.98 -6.46 58.77
N GLY A 186 9.86 -5.76 58.04
CA GLY A 186 11.30 -5.78 58.30
C GLY A 186 11.67 -5.26 59.70
N ILE A 187 11.07 -4.15 60.13
CA ILE A 187 11.27 -3.61 61.49
C ILE A 187 10.77 -4.58 62.55
N VAL A 188 9.60 -5.18 62.38
CA VAL A 188 9.06 -6.18 63.33
C VAL A 188 9.98 -7.40 63.43
N LEU A 189 10.50 -7.89 62.31
CA LEU A 189 11.48 -8.99 62.29
C LEU A 189 12.75 -8.62 63.07
N LEU A 190 13.29 -7.42 62.86
CA LEU A 190 14.47 -6.93 63.59
C LEU A 190 14.21 -6.84 65.09
N VAL A 191 13.04 -6.36 65.51
CA VAL A 191 12.64 -6.31 66.92
C VAL A 191 12.56 -7.72 67.50
N LEU A 192 11.95 -8.68 66.80
CA LEU A 192 11.88 -10.08 67.25
C LEU A 192 13.28 -10.68 67.42
N ILE A 193 14.16 -10.52 66.43
CA ILE A 193 15.56 -10.98 66.52
C ILE A 193 16.28 -10.32 67.71
N PHE A 194 16.11 -9.01 67.89
CA PHE A 194 16.69 -8.29 69.01
C PHE A 194 16.20 -8.80 70.37
N THR A 195 14.88 -9.05 70.51
CA THR A 195 14.31 -9.61 71.74
C THR A 195 14.81 -11.02 72.02
N LEU A 196 14.97 -11.86 70.99
CA LEU A 196 15.51 -13.22 71.11
C LEU A 196 16.98 -13.20 71.56
N ILE A 197 17.81 -12.36 70.93
CA ILE A 197 19.22 -12.17 71.33
C ILE A 197 19.32 -11.66 72.77
N ARG A 198 18.46 -10.71 73.16
CA ARG A 198 18.42 -10.18 74.54
C ARG A 198 18.04 -11.25 75.55
N LEU A 199 17.09 -12.13 75.22
CA LEU A 199 16.69 -13.25 76.09
C LEU A 199 17.84 -14.26 76.26
N LEU A 200 18.50 -14.65 75.16
CA LEU A 200 19.65 -15.56 75.18
C LEU A 200 20.83 -14.99 75.98
N LYS A 201 21.10 -13.68 75.85
CA LYS A 201 22.12 -12.98 76.67
C LYS A 201 21.78 -12.94 78.15
N ASN A 202 20.49 -12.92 78.51
CA ASN A 202 20.07 -12.99 79.91
C ASN A 202 20.19 -14.41 80.48
N LEU A 203 20.04 -15.47 79.66
CA LEU A 203 20.22 -16.87 80.08
C LEU A 203 21.70 -17.29 80.19
N THR A 204 22.62 -16.60 79.52
CA THR A 204 24.06 -16.89 79.58
C THR A 204 24.80 -16.23 80.76
N LYS A 205 24.12 -15.43 81.59
CA LYS A 205 24.70 -14.81 82.80
C LYS A 205 24.81 -15.76 84.01
N SER A 206 24.43 -17.03 83.89
CA SER A 206 24.46 -18.00 85.00
C SER A 206 25.46 -19.16 84.81
N ILE A 207 26.42 -19.06 83.89
CA ILE A 207 27.50 -20.06 83.78
C ILE A 207 28.84 -19.34 83.86
N THR A 208 29.40 -19.33 85.06
CA THR A 208 30.79 -18.98 85.35
C THR A 208 31.63 -20.25 85.20
N PRO A 209 32.57 -20.37 84.25
CA PRO A 209 33.63 -21.35 84.34
C PRO A 209 34.77 -20.75 85.16
N GLU A 210 35.10 -21.47 86.23
CA GLU A 210 36.23 -21.21 87.12
C GLU A 210 37.55 -21.44 86.39
N VAL A 211 38.49 -20.53 86.59
CA VAL A 211 39.82 -20.49 85.98
C VAL A 211 40.79 -21.35 86.78
N SER A 212 41.53 -22.23 86.11
CA SER A 212 42.80 -22.77 86.62
C SER A 212 43.85 -22.78 85.52
N VAL A 213 44.84 -21.89 85.65
CA VAL A 213 46.07 -21.85 84.85
C VAL A 213 47.18 -22.54 85.66
N PRO A 214 48.02 -23.36 85.00
CA PRO A 214 49.44 -23.25 85.27
C PRO A 214 50.24 -22.82 84.05
N LYS A 215 51.26 -22.03 84.38
CA LYS A 215 52.24 -21.32 83.59
C LYS A 215 53.38 -22.24 83.19
N GLU A 216 53.66 -22.37 81.90
CA GLU A 216 55.01 -22.63 81.40
C GLU A 216 55.14 -22.25 79.91
N LEU A 217 56.18 -21.49 79.59
CA LEU A 217 56.66 -21.11 78.26
C LEU A 217 58.18 -21.31 78.31
N PRO A 218 58.83 -21.78 77.23
CA PRO A 218 59.39 -20.80 76.30
C PRO A 218 59.48 -21.19 74.80
N LYS A 219 59.09 -20.20 73.96
CA LYS A 219 59.68 -19.76 72.67
C LYS A 219 59.48 -20.66 71.41
N PRO A 220 59.60 -20.10 70.18
CA PRO A 220 58.55 -19.34 69.51
C PRO A 220 58.30 -19.89 68.10
N VAL A 221 57.06 -20.19 67.71
CA VAL A 221 56.77 -20.42 66.28
C VAL A 221 55.57 -19.61 65.87
N LYS A 222 55.85 -18.74 64.93
CA LYS A 222 55.01 -17.82 64.19
C LYS A 222 54.09 -18.62 63.26
N GLU A 223 53.23 -19.46 63.81
CA GLU A 223 52.29 -20.33 63.09
C GLU A 223 51.04 -20.51 63.95
N LEU A 224 50.04 -19.63 63.75
CA LEU A 224 48.59 -19.85 64.00
C LEU A 224 47.73 -18.59 63.80
N GLU A 225 48.31 -17.45 63.39
CA GLU A 225 47.57 -16.27 62.93
C GLU A 225 47.26 -16.27 61.41
N ALA A 226 47.17 -17.44 60.77
CA ALA A 226 46.81 -17.55 59.36
C ALA A 226 45.72 -18.61 59.13
N THR A 227 44.60 -18.50 59.82
CA THR A 227 43.38 -19.21 59.42
C THR A 227 42.15 -18.41 59.81
N VAL A 228 41.74 -17.57 58.87
CA VAL A 228 40.37 -17.20 58.44
C VAL A 228 40.50 -15.81 57.83
N GLY A 229 41.04 -15.77 56.60
CA GLY A 229 41.31 -14.51 55.91
C GLY A 229 42.34 -14.62 54.80
N ALA A 230 42.24 -15.65 53.95
CA ALA A 230 42.94 -15.66 52.67
C ALA A 230 42.08 -16.42 51.66
N LEU A 231 41.77 -15.75 50.55
CA LEU A 231 41.25 -16.37 49.34
C LEU A 231 42.20 -17.51 48.93
N PRO A 232 41.70 -18.67 48.49
CA PRO A 232 42.57 -19.80 48.16
C PRO A 232 43.49 -19.42 47.00
N ALA A 233 44.73 -19.92 47.05
CA ALA A 233 45.72 -19.68 46.02
C ALA A 233 45.25 -20.28 44.69
N GLU A 234 45.68 -19.68 43.58
CA GLU A 234 45.33 -20.08 42.20
C GLU A 234 45.61 -21.57 41.89
N LYS A 235 46.50 -22.19 42.67
CA LYS A 235 46.85 -23.61 42.61
C LYS A 235 45.77 -24.55 43.20
N ASP A 236 45.06 -24.11 44.25
CA ASP A 236 43.97 -24.87 44.89
C ASP A 236 42.72 -24.89 43.99
N LEU A 237 42.57 -23.87 43.14
CA LEU A 237 41.44 -23.72 42.22
C LEU A 237 41.56 -24.66 41.01
N GLU A 238 42.79 -25.00 40.59
CA GLU A 238 43.03 -26.00 39.54
C GLU A 238 42.83 -27.43 40.06
N GLU A 239 43.30 -27.76 41.27
CA GLU A 239 43.06 -29.07 41.88
C GLU A 239 41.56 -29.32 42.10
N MET A 240 40.82 -28.31 42.57
CA MET A 240 39.38 -28.41 42.79
C MET A 240 38.60 -28.55 41.47
N LYS A 241 39.06 -27.93 40.37
CA LYS A 241 38.48 -28.12 39.02
C LYS A 241 38.72 -29.52 38.48
N GLU A 242 39.94 -30.05 38.64
CA GLU A 242 40.28 -31.43 38.27
C GLU A 242 39.43 -32.44 39.05
N GLU A 243 39.23 -32.21 40.36
CA GLU A 243 38.42 -33.08 41.21
C GLU A 243 36.93 -33.04 40.84
N ILE A 244 36.36 -31.85 40.59
CA ILE A 244 34.98 -31.70 40.10
C ILE A 244 34.81 -32.37 38.73
N LYS A 245 35.80 -32.27 37.84
CA LYS A 245 35.80 -32.94 36.53
C LYS A 245 35.85 -34.46 36.66
N GLN A 246 36.63 -35.00 37.59
CA GLN A 246 36.65 -36.45 37.86
C GLN A 246 35.33 -36.94 38.45
N ILE A 247 34.73 -36.19 39.37
CA ILE A 247 33.42 -36.50 39.96
C ILE A 247 32.34 -36.45 38.86
N ALA A 248 32.41 -35.49 37.94
CA ALA A 248 31.49 -35.40 36.81
C ALA A 248 31.57 -36.61 35.87
N GLN A 249 32.76 -37.17 35.68
CA GLN A 249 32.96 -38.37 34.84
C GLN A 249 32.55 -39.66 35.54
N LYS A 250 32.77 -39.77 36.86
CA LYS A 250 32.47 -40.99 37.63
C LYS A 250 31.01 -41.06 38.07
N GLU A 251 30.40 -39.94 38.44
CA GLU A 251 29.07 -39.90 39.07
C GLU A 251 28.24 -38.69 38.62
N PRO A 252 27.76 -38.65 37.37
CA PRO A 252 27.01 -37.51 36.84
C PRO A 252 25.70 -37.24 37.60
N ALA A 253 25.11 -38.28 38.21
CA ALA A 253 23.86 -38.17 38.96
C ALA A 253 23.99 -37.33 40.24
N ARG A 254 25.15 -37.33 40.92
CA ARG A 254 25.35 -36.54 42.15
C ARG A 254 25.45 -35.04 41.85
N LEU A 255 26.15 -34.66 40.79
CA LEU A 255 26.25 -33.26 40.39
C LEU A 255 24.90 -32.70 39.91
N ALA A 256 24.10 -33.52 39.23
CA ALA A 256 22.75 -33.13 38.81
C ALA A 256 21.82 -32.82 40.00
N GLN A 257 21.95 -33.55 41.11
CA GLN A 257 21.17 -33.28 42.33
C GLN A 257 21.54 -31.95 42.99
N VAL A 258 22.83 -31.62 43.03
CA VAL A 258 23.32 -30.34 43.59
C VAL A 258 22.88 -29.17 42.70
N ALA A 259 23.03 -29.32 41.37
CA ALA A 259 22.54 -28.30 40.42
C ALA A 259 21.02 -28.13 40.49
N GLN A 260 20.25 -29.21 40.66
CA GLN A 260 18.80 -29.13 40.89
C GLN A 260 18.44 -28.48 42.22
N ALA A 261 19.22 -28.69 43.28
CA ALA A 261 19.01 -28.06 44.57
C ALA A 261 19.17 -26.54 44.45
N TRP A 262 20.22 -26.08 43.76
CA TRP A 262 20.46 -24.65 43.52
C TRP A 262 19.41 -24.02 42.59
N LEU A 263 18.98 -24.73 41.54
CA LEU A 263 17.91 -24.27 40.67
C LEU A 263 16.54 -24.20 41.38
N LYS A 264 16.38 -24.88 42.52
CA LYS A 264 15.19 -24.81 43.36
C LYS A 264 15.25 -23.71 44.42
N GLU A 265 16.44 -23.15 44.66
CA GLU A 265 16.69 -22.15 45.69
C GLU A 265 16.68 -20.71 45.13
N GLU A 266 16.58 -20.57 43.79
CA GLU A 266 16.12 -19.37 43.05
C GLU A 266 14.63 -19.47 42.67
#